data_AF-A0A955HVR2-F1
#
_entry.id   AF-A0A955HVR2-F1
#
_cell.length_a   1.000
_cell.length_b   1.000
_cell.length_c   1.000
_cell.angle_alpha   90.00
_cell.angle_beta   90.00
_cell.angle_gamma   90.00
#
_symmetry.space_group_name_H-M   'P 1'
#
loop_
_entity.id
_entity.type
_entity.pdbx_description
1 polymer ?
#
loop_
_entity_poly.entity_id
_entity_poly.type
_entity_poly.pdbx_seq_one_letter_code
_entity_poly.pdbx_strand_id
1 'polypeptide(L)'
;MKDSQGGCKCAQASSWIMRLVLALVFLNASYMKIFIFTVPGFAQSMGLPEIVAWLIALGELGAGIGIIVGKLIASQDAKGMLTRLSGGIIALIMLGAIILVKSKGFGDGFPQGIAGMYADLALFALGMNFALMGNVGGHCGLCEK
;
A
#
# COMPACT_ATOMS: atom_id res chain seq x y z
N MET A 1 -32.47 9.06 -13.96
CA MET A 1 -31.77 7.77 -14.21
C MET A 1 -30.40 7.92 -14.90
N LYS A 2 -30.07 9.05 -15.57
CA LYS A 2 -28.74 9.32 -16.14
C LYS A 2 -27.68 9.71 -15.08
N ASP A 3 -28.18 10.13 -13.93
CA ASP A 3 -27.51 10.68 -12.75
C ASP A 3 -26.69 9.60 -12.02
N SER A 4 -27.25 8.40 -11.92
CA SER A 4 -26.62 7.26 -11.23
C SER A 4 -25.42 6.69 -12.01
N GLN A 5 -25.49 6.67 -13.36
CA GLN A 5 -24.37 6.21 -14.20
C GLN A 5 -23.18 7.19 -14.21
N GLY A 6 -23.43 8.50 -14.05
CA GLY A 6 -22.38 9.50 -13.92
C GLY A 6 -21.56 9.33 -12.64
N GLY A 7 -22.24 9.09 -11.51
CA GLY A 7 -21.60 8.84 -10.21
C GLY A 7 -20.71 7.60 -10.19
N CYS A 8 -21.16 6.51 -10.82
CA CYS A 8 -20.39 5.25 -10.87
C CYS A 8 -19.08 5.37 -11.68
N LYS A 9 -19.06 6.16 -12.76
CA LYS A 9 -17.81 6.41 -13.53
C LYS A 9 -16.79 7.22 -12.73
N CYS A 10 -17.23 8.25 -12.00
CA CYS A 10 -16.36 9.06 -11.14
C CYS A 10 -15.79 8.24 -9.98
N ALA A 11 -16.60 7.39 -9.33
CA ALA A 11 -16.15 6.49 -8.27
C ALA A 11 -15.12 5.47 -8.78
N GLN A 12 -15.34 4.92 -9.98
CA GLN A 12 -14.39 3.98 -10.59
C GLN A 12 -13.07 4.67 -10.98
N ALA A 13 -13.11 5.89 -11.49
CA ALA A 13 -11.91 6.68 -11.79
C ALA A 13 -11.10 7.01 -10.53
N SER A 14 -11.77 7.43 -9.45
CA SER A 14 -11.13 7.72 -8.16
C SER A 14 -10.40 6.48 -7.60
N SER A 15 -11.04 5.31 -7.67
CA SER A 15 -10.42 4.05 -7.22
C SER A 15 -9.19 3.64 -8.06
N TRP A 16 -9.13 4.02 -9.33
CA TRP A 16 -7.96 3.76 -10.19
C TRP A 16 -6.79 4.67 -9.82
N ILE A 17 -7.05 5.96 -9.64
CA ILE A 17 -6.03 6.95 -9.28
C ILE A 17 -5.39 6.57 -7.95
N MET A 18 -6.19 6.21 -6.94
CA MET A 18 -5.67 5.81 -5.63
C MET A 18 -4.78 4.56 -5.68
N ARG A 19 -5.11 3.59 -6.52
CA ARG A 19 -4.28 2.39 -6.72
C ARG A 19 -2.97 2.71 -7.42
N LEU A 20 -2.99 3.55 -8.45
CA LEU A 20 -1.79 3.94 -9.18
C LEU A 20 -0.83 4.71 -8.26
N VAL A 21 -1.34 5.68 -7.49
CA VAL A 21 -0.52 6.43 -6.54
C VAL A 21 0.10 5.48 -5.50
N LEU A 22 -0.71 4.61 -4.89
CA LEU A 22 -0.24 3.68 -3.87
C LEU A 22 0.79 2.69 -4.44
N ALA A 23 0.55 2.16 -5.65
CA ALA A 23 1.49 1.29 -6.33
C ALA A 23 2.82 1.99 -6.64
N LEU A 24 2.79 3.20 -7.19
CA LEU A 24 4.00 3.95 -7.52
C LEU A 24 4.84 4.26 -6.27
N VAL A 25 4.20 4.61 -5.15
CA VAL A 25 4.90 4.85 -3.88
C VAL A 25 5.65 3.59 -3.43
N PHE A 26 5.00 2.44 -3.45
CA PHE A 26 5.60 1.17 -3.01
C PHE A 26 6.64 0.62 -4.00
N LEU A 27 6.40 0.77 -5.30
CA LEU A 27 7.38 0.44 -6.33
C LEU A 27 8.64 1.31 -6.16
N ASN A 28 8.47 2.62 -5.95
CA ASN A 28 9.60 3.51 -5.70
C ASN A 28 10.33 3.13 -4.39
N ALA A 29 9.60 2.80 -3.32
CA ALA A 29 10.20 2.36 -2.06
C ALA A 29 11.04 1.08 -2.22
N SER A 30 10.52 0.09 -2.95
CA SER A 30 11.24 -1.16 -3.25
C SER A 30 12.45 -0.93 -4.17
N TYR A 31 12.32 -0.05 -5.16
CA TYR A 31 13.40 0.30 -6.08
C TYR A 31 14.61 0.88 -5.33
N MET A 32 14.36 1.81 -4.40
CA MET A 32 15.42 2.40 -3.58
C MET A 32 16.14 1.33 -2.74
N LYS A 33 15.39 0.40 -2.12
CA LYS A 33 15.97 -0.65 -1.27
C LYS A 33 16.78 -1.69 -2.06
N ILE A 34 16.31 -2.06 -3.24
CA ILE A 34 16.93 -3.13 -4.05
C ILE A 34 18.12 -2.60 -4.84
N PHE A 35 17.96 -1.45 -5.52
CA PHE A 35 18.95 -0.97 -6.50
C PHE A 35 19.90 0.09 -5.98
N ILE A 36 19.49 0.91 -5.00
CA ILE A 36 20.34 2.00 -4.48
C ILE A 36 21.07 1.56 -3.22
N PHE A 37 20.33 1.17 -2.18
CA PHE A 37 20.93 0.79 -0.91
C PHE A 37 21.49 -0.62 -0.89
N THR A 38 21.03 -1.47 -1.82
CA THR A 38 21.14 -2.94 -1.77
C THR A 38 20.48 -3.51 -0.51
N VAL A 39 19.85 -4.67 -0.60
CA VAL A 39 19.14 -5.24 0.55
C VAL A 39 20.04 -5.46 1.78
N PRO A 40 21.30 -5.92 1.64
CA PRO A 40 22.23 -6.01 2.77
C PRO A 40 22.59 -4.64 3.37
N GLY A 41 22.80 -3.61 2.54
CA GLY A 41 23.09 -2.25 3.02
C GLY A 41 21.89 -1.63 3.75
N PHE A 42 20.68 -1.88 3.27
CA PHE A 42 19.46 -1.51 3.97
C PHE A 42 19.34 -2.24 5.31
N ALA A 43 19.58 -3.56 5.35
CA ALA A 43 19.56 -4.34 6.58
C ALA A 43 20.53 -3.77 7.63
N GLN A 44 21.76 -3.45 7.22
CA GLN A 44 22.77 -2.87 8.09
C GLN A 44 22.39 -1.47 8.58
N SER A 45 21.89 -0.60 7.70
CA SER A 45 21.49 0.77 8.09
C SER A 45 20.33 0.83 9.07
N MET A 46 19.45 -0.17 9.04
CA MET A 46 18.32 -0.26 9.97
C MET A 46 18.61 -1.16 11.19
N GLY A 47 19.74 -1.91 11.18
CA GLY A 47 20.07 -2.89 12.21
C GLY A 47 19.13 -4.09 12.24
N LEU A 48 18.57 -4.49 11.08
CA LEU A 48 17.71 -5.66 10.97
C LEU A 48 18.46 -6.89 10.44
N PRO A 49 17.99 -8.12 10.74
CA PRO A 49 18.45 -9.31 10.06
C PRO A 49 18.19 -9.21 8.56
N GLU A 50 19.14 -9.67 7.74
CA GLU A 50 19.05 -9.57 6.27
C GLU A 50 17.79 -10.26 5.70
N ILE A 51 17.39 -11.38 6.29
CA ILE A 51 16.16 -12.09 5.92
C ILE A 51 14.93 -11.19 6.06
N VAL A 52 14.85 -10.39 7.13
CA VAL A 52 13.72 -9.47 7.34
C VAL A 52 13.77 -8.32 6.33
N ALA A 53 14.95 -7.80 6.01
CA ALA A 53 15.11 -6.79 4.98
C ALA A 53 14.67 -7.27 3.59
N TRP A 54 14.98 -8.52 3.23
CA TRP A 54 14.50 -9.15 2.00
C TRP A 54 12.98 -9.31 1.99
N LEU A 55 12.38 -9.77 3.10
CA LEU A 55 10.93 -9.90 3.21
C LEU A 55 10.22 -8.55 3.07
N ILE A 56 10.78 -7.48 3.64
CA ILE A 56 10.23 -6.13 3.49
C ILE A 56 10.35 -5.67 2.03
N ALA A 57 11.53 -5.77 1.42
CA ALA A 57 11.74 -5.30 0.04
C ALA A 57 10.85 -6.05 -0.97
N LEU A 58 10.75 -7.37 -0.84
CA LEU A 58 9.87 -8.20 -1.68
C LEU A 58 8.38 -7.95 -1.37
N GLY A 59 8.04 -7.71 -0.10
CA GLY A 59 6.69 -7.37 0.32
C GLY A 59 6.22 -6.04 -0.26
N GLU A 60 7.06 -5.02 -0.25
CA GLU A 60 6.77 -3.71 -0.86
C GLU A 60 6.59 -3.82 -2.38
N LEU A 61 7.51 -4.52 -3.05
CA LEU A 61 7.45 -4.76 -4.50
C LEU A 61 6.18 -5.55 -4.87
N GLY A 62 5.94 -6.66 -4.17
CA GLY A 62 4.81 -7.55 -4.39
C GLY A 62 3.47 -6.87 -4.09
N ALA A 63 3.38 -6.04 -3.05
CA ALA A 63 2.15 -5.31 -2.75
C ALA A 63 1.89 -4.19 -3.76
N GLY A 64 2.93 -3.48 -4.21
CA GLY A 64 2.81 -2.45 -5.25
C GLY A 64 2.34 -3.03 -6.59
N ILE A 65 2.86 -4.19 -7.00
CA ILE A 65 2.38 -4.91 -8.19
C ILE A 65 0.98 -5.48 -7.95
N GLY A 66 0.78 -6.11 -6.79
CA GLY A 66 -0.46 -6.80 -6.42
C GLY A 66 -1.68 -5.89 -6.39
N ILE A 67 -1.54 -4.63 -6.00
CA ILE A 67 -2.67 -3.69 -5.96
C ILE A 67 -3.12 -3.22 -7.36
N ILE A 68 -2.20 -3.18 -8.33
CA ILE A 68 -2.50 -2.93 -9.75
C ILE A 68 -3.12 -4.20 -10.35
N VAL A 69 -2.40 -5.32 -10.27
CA VAL A 69 -2.79 -6.60 -10.88
C VAL A 69 -4.11 -7.11 -10.32
N GLY A 70 -4.38 -6.90 -9.03
CA GLY A 70 -5.64 -7.26 -8.38
C GLY A 70 -6.88 -6.58 -8.98
N LYS A 71 -6.71 -5.53 -9.78
CA LYS A 71 -7.79 -4.91 -10.56
C LYS A 71 -7.87 -5.40 -12.01
N LEU A 72 -6.75 -5.85 -12.60
CA LEU A 72 -6.67 -6.31 -13.99
C LEU A 72 -7.10 -7.78 -14.17
N ILE A 73 -6.92 -8.62 -13.15
CA ILE A 73 -7.38 -10.01 -13.16
C ILE A 73 -8.89 -10.04 -13.44
N ALA A 74 -9.40 -10.93 -14.29
CA ALA A 74 -10.81 -10.97 -14.71
C ALA A 74 -11.75 -11.72 -13.74
N SER A 75 -11.24 -12.68 -12.95
CA SER A 75 -12.04 -13.50 -12.02
C SER A 75 -12.48 -12.72 -10.78
N GLN A 76 -13.79 -12.65 -10.53
CA GLN A 76 -14.42 -11.90 -9.43
C GLN A 76 -13.87 -12.32 -8.04
N ASP A 77 -13.66 -13.61 -7.80
CA ASP A 77 -13.24 -14.11 -6.49
C ASP A 77 -11.76 -13.82 -6.18
N ALA A 78 -10.87 -13.97 -7.16
CA ALA A 78 -9.45 -13.68 -6.98
C ALA A 78 -9.12 -12.18 -6.95
N LYS A 79 -9.92 -11.33 -7.64
CA LYS A 79 -9.79 -9.85 -7.62
C LYS A 79 -9.87 -9.29 -6.20
N GLY A 80 -10.87 -9.78 -5.45
CA GLY A 80 -11.14 -9.36 -4.08
C GLY A 80 -9.99 -9.77 -3.17
N MET A 81 -9.63 -11.05 -3.16
CA MET A 81 -8.57 -11.57 -2.27
C MET A 81 -7.21 -10.95 -2.55
N LEU A 82 -6.79 -10.79 -3.80
CA LEU A 82 -5.46 -10.25 -4.11
C LEU A 82 -5.31 -8.79 -3.69
N THR A 83 -6.34 -7.96 -3.91
CA THR A 83 -6.35 -6.56 -3.45
C THR A 83 -6.34 -6.49 -1.92
N ARG A 84 -7.06 -7.40 -1.24
CA ARG A 84 -7.10 -7.44 0.24
C ARG A 84 -5.76 -7.86 0.82
N LEU A 85 -5.13 -8.88 0.22
CA LEU A 85 -3.79 -9.32 0.59
C LEU A 85 -2.76 -8.21 0.37
N SER A 86 -2.77 -7.53 -0.78
CA SER A 86 -1.87 -6.41 -1.03
C SER A 86 -2.09 -5.26 -0.04
N GLY A 87 -3.35 -4.91 0.26
CA GLY A 87 -3.68 -3.89 1.26
C GLY A 87 -3.22 -4.27 2.67
N GLY A 88 -3.36 -5.55 3.04
CA GLY A 88 -2.90 -6.08 4.32
C GLY A 88 -1.38 -6.03 4.47
N ILE A 89 -0.64 -6.38 3.41
CA ILE A 89 0.83 -6.28 3.39
C ILE A 89 1.26 -4.82 3.52
N ILE A 90 0.63 -3.89 2.80
CA ILE A 90 0.88 -2.44 2.91
C ILE A 90 0.69 -1.96 4.35
N ALA A 91 -0.44 -2.32 4.98
CA ALA A 91 -0.73 -1.92 6.35
C ALA A 91 0.31 -2.50 7.33
N LEU A 92 0.68 -3.77 7.17
CA LEU A 92 1.68 -4.41 8.03
C LEU A 92 3.06 -3.75 7.91
N ILE A 93 3.52 -3.46 6.69
CA ILE A 93 4.82 -2.83 6.43
C ILE A 93 4.83 -1.39 6.96
N MET A 94 3.77 -0.61 6.73
CA MET A 94 3.69 0.76 7.24
C MET A 94 3.64 0.80 8.77
N LEU A 95 2.93 -0.14 9.41
CA LEU A 95 2.94 -0.26 10.87
C LEU A 95 4.34 -0.59 11.40
N GLY A 96 5.03 -1.52 10.74
CA GLY A 96 6.43 -1.84 11.06
C GLY A 96 7.36 -0.63 10.91
N ALA A 97 7.21 0.16 9.85
CA ALA A 97 7.99 1.37 9.62
C ALA A 97 7.77 2.42 10.72
N ILE A 98 6.51 2.65 11.14
CA ILE A 98 6.16 3.56 12.23
C ILE A 98 6.84 3.10 13.53
N ILE A 99 6.74 1.81 13.87
CA ILE A 99 7.29 1.27 15.13
C ILE A 99 8.81 1.25 15.11
N LEU A 100 9.47 0.86 14.02
CA LEU A 100 10.92 0.62 14.00
C LEU A 100 11.74 1.89 13.75
N VAL A 101 11.25 2.77 12.86
CA VAL A 101 12.02 3.93 12.39
C VAL A 101 11.57 5.20 13.10
N LYS A 102 10.26 5.37 13.28
CA LYS A 102 9.69 6.66 13.73
C LYS A 102 9.50 6.75 15.23
N SER A 103 9.41 5.62 15.95
CA SER A 103 9.40 5.61 17.42
C SER A 103 10.74 6.06 18.04
N LYS A 104 11.86 5.77 17.37
CA LYS A 104 13.20 6.23 17.80
C LYS A 104 13.39 7.74 17.68
N GLY A 105 12.64 8.38 16.77
CA GLY A 105 12.64 9.84 16.59
C GLY A 105 11.80 10.62 17.61
N PHE A 106 11.25 9.97 18.64
CA PHE A 106 10.52 10.64 19.72
C PHE A 106 11.46 11.27 20.77
N GLY A 107 12.73 10.85 20.81
CA GLY A 107 13.74 11.33 21.77
C GLY A 107 14.74 12.35 21.22
N ASP A 108 15.05 12.27 19.92
CA ASP A 108 16.06 13.12 19.28
C ASP A 108 15.36 14.14 18.39
N GLY A 109 15.42 15.43 18.77
CA GLY A 109 14.64 16.54 18.22
C GLY A 109 14.41 16.51 16.69
N PHE A 110 13.18 16.85 16.30
CA PHE A 110 12.65 16.95 14.93
C PHE A 110 13.67 17.54 13.90
N PRO A 111 13.68 17.10 12.61
CA PRO A 111 12.45 16.96 11.83
C PRO A 111 12.23 15.74 10.93
N GLN A 112 12.99 14.66 11.06
CA GLN A 112 12.84 13.50 10.14
C GLN A 112 11.87 12.41 10.64
N GLY A 113 11.70 12.25 11.95
CA GLY A 113 10.85 11.20 12.54
C GLY A 113 9.34 11.42 12.34
N ILE A 114 8.85 12.63 12.61
CA ILE A 114 7.41 12.91 12.61
C ILE A 114 6.93 13.56 11.28
N ALA A 115 7.79 14.28 10.55
CA ALA A 115 7.42 14.78 9.21
C ALA A 115 7.07 13.64 8.24
N GLY A 116 7.75 12.50 8.36
CA GLY A 116 7.40 11.30 7.60
C GLY A 116 6.20 10.53 8.16
N MET A 117 5.79 10.74 9.42
CA MET A 117 4.77 9.91 10.07
C MET A 117 3.39 10.11 9.44
N TYR A 118 3.06 11.33 9.01
CA TYR A 118 1.78 11.62 8.34
C TYR A 118 1.63 10.84 7.03
N ALA A 119 2.71 10.68 6.27
CA ALA A 119 2.70 9.90 5.03
C ALA A 119 2.48 8.41 5.31
N ASP A 120 3.21 7.83 6.27
CA ASP A 120 3.03 6.41 6.64
C ASP A 120 1.64 6.14 7.21
N LEU A 121 1.09 7.05 8.02
CA LEU A 121 -0.25 6.90 8.58
C LEU A 121 -1.32 6.96 7.48
N ALA A 122 -1.15 7.86 6.50
CA ALA A 122 -2.04 7.91 5.33
C ALA A 122 -1.94 6.62 4.50
N LEU A 123 -0.73 6.11 4.24
CA LEU A 123 -0.50 4.86 3.51
C LEU A 123 -1.02 3.64 4.28
N PHE A 124 -0.88 3.63 5.61
CA PHE A 124 -1.44 2.62 6.49
C PHE A 124 -2.96 2.61 6.41
N ALA A 125 -3.61 3.77 6.54
CA ALA A 125 -5.06 3.91 6.45
C ALA A 125 -5.58 3.47 5.07
N LEU A 126 -4.89 3.86 3.98
CA LEU A 126 -5.23 3.42 2.62
C LEU A 126 -5.03 1.91 2.43
N GLY A 127 -3.94 1.34 2.93
CA GLY A 127 -3.69 -0.09 2.92
C GLY A 127 -4.77 -0.86 3.67
N MET A 128 -5.13 -0.41 4.86
CA MET A 128 -6.21 -0.97 5.66
C MET A 128 -7.56 -0.84 4.95
N ASN A 129 -7.83 0.27 4.28
CA ASN A 129 -9.04 0.44 3.47
C ASN A 129 -9.13 -0.62 2.36
N PHE A 130 -8.05 -0.84 1.61
CA PHE A 130 -7.99 -1.90 0.61
C PHE A 130 -8.00 -3.31 1.20
N ALA A 131 -7.47 -3.52 2.41
CA ALA A 131 -7.51 -4.80 3.12
C ALA A 131 -8.94 -5.17 3.55
N LEU A 132 -9.67 -4.19 4.10
CA LEU A 132 -11.02 -4.38 4.62
C LEU A 132 -12.05 -4.46 3.49
N MET A 133 -12.06 -3.46 2.61
CA MET A 133 -13.07 -3.34 1.56
C MET A 133 -12.74 -4.18 0.31
N GLY A 134 -11.46 -4.47 0.07
CA GLY A 134 -11.02 -5.18 -1.14
C GLY A 134 -11.30 -4.42 -2.43
N ASN A 135 -11.40 -5.16 -3.54
CA ASN A 135 -11.81 -4.59 -4.82
C ASN A 135 -13.33 -4.59 -4.95
N VAL A 136 -14.01 -3.77 -4.14
CA VAL A 136 -15.40 -3.36 -4.43
C VAL A 136 -15.39 -2.40 -5.64
N GLY A 137 -15.03 -2.96 -6.79
CA GLY A 137 -15.27 -2.34 -8.07
C GLY A 137 -16.78 -2.39 -8.32
N GLY A 138 -17.48 -1.33 -7.92
CA GLY A 138 -18.73 -0.90 -8.55
C GLY A 138 -19.72 -2.00 -8.92
N HIS A 139 -20.27 -2.71 -7.94
CA HIS A 139 -21.68 -3.10 -8.09
C HIS A 139 -22.52 -1.82 -7.98
N CYS A 140 -22.55 -1.06 -9.07
CA CYS A 140 -23.61 -0.10 -9.38
C CYS A 140 -24.90 -0.89 -9.62
N GLY A 141 -25.37 -1.58 -8.58
CA GLY A 141 -26.41 -2.61 -8.66
C GLY A 141 -26.81 -3.23 -7.32
N LEU A 142 -26.21 -2.84 -6.18
CA LEU A 142 -26.68 -3.24 -4.85
C LEU A 142 -27.57 -2.20 -4.16
N CYS A 143 -27.89 -1.09 -4.84
CA CYS A 143 -29.03 -0.22 -4.50
C CYS A 143 -30.23 -0.48 -5.43
N GLU A 144 -30.39 -1.72 -5.88
CA GLU A 144 -31.64 -2.20 -6.46
C GLU A 144 -31.95 -3.59 -5.91
N LYS A 145 -32.29 -3.64 -4.63
CA LYS A 145 -33.43 -4.38 -4.10
C LYS A 145 -33.95 -3.67 -2.87
#